data_AF-A0AAP0WPJ2-F1
#
_entry.id   AF-A0AAP0WPJ2-F1
#
_cell.length_a   1.000
_cell.length_b   1.000
_cell.length_c   1.000
_cell.angle_alpha   90.00
_cell.angle_beta   90.00
_cell.angle_gamma   90.00
#
_symmetry.space_group_name_H-M   'P 1'
#
loop_
_entity.id
_entity.type
_entity.pdbx_description
1 polymer ?
#
loop_
_entity_poly.entity_id
_entity_poly.type
_entity_poly.pdbx_seq_one_letter_code
_entity_poly.pdbx_strand_id
1 'polypeptide(L)'
;MGFLHSEFASSDLPHGNLKSSNVLLGTNYEPLIADYAFYPLINTTQASQALFAFKSPEYIQYQQVSVKSDVYCLGIIILEILTGKFPSQYLNNGKGGIDVVQWVQSAISEMTEAEVIDPEIASSTNSLDQMVQLLRIGAACTESNPETRLDMKGAIWRIERIQI
;
A
#
# COMPACT_ATOMS: atom_id res chain seq x y z
N MET A 1 -3.91 -9.88 -3.89
CA MET A 1 -2.54 -10.16 -3.39
C MET A 1 -2.40 -11.51 -2.70
N GLY A 2 -3.37 -11.97 -1.89
CA GLY A 2 -3.31 -13.30 -1.23
C GLY A 2 -3.00 -14.44 -2.20
N PHE A 3 -3.73 -14.52 -3.32
CA PHE A 3 -3.48 -15.50 -4.39
C PHE A 3 -2.05 -15.43 -4.96
N LEU A 4 -1.51 -14.24 -5.21
CA LEU A 4 -0.16 -14.10 -5.77
C LEU A 4 0.92 -14.60 -4.79
N HIS A 5 0.78 -14.26 -3.52
CA HIS A 5 1.74 -14.68 -2.48
C HIS A 5 1.48 -16.09 -1.92
N SER A 6 0.34 -16.73 -2.22
CA SER A 6 0.08 -18.12 -1.87
C SER A 6 0.45 -19.07 -3.01
N GLU A 7 -0.03 -18.81 -4.22
CA GLU A 7 0.15 -19.70 -5.38
C GLU A 7 1.54 -19.58 -6.01
N PHE A 8 2.16 -18.40 -5.94
CA PHE A 8 3.53 -18.18 -6.43
C PHE A 8 4.54 -18.02 -5.28
N ALA A 9 4.22 -18.52 -4.09
CA ALA A 9 5.07 -18.46 -2.91
C ALA A 9 6.48 -19.05 -3.15
N SER A 10 6.60 -20.05 -4.03
CA SER A 10 7.88 -20.68 -4.38
C SER A 10 8.77 -19.85 -5.30
N SER A 11 8.22 -18.80 -5.92
CA SER A 11 8.94 -17.99 -6.91
C SER A 11 9.50 -16.70 -6.32
N ASP A 12 9.16 -16.37 -5.07
CA ASP A 12 9.50 -15.11 -4.38
C ASP A 12 9.32 -13.86 -5.28
N LEU A 13 8.42 -13.94 -6.26
CA LEU A 13 8.31 -12.95 -7.32
C LEU A 13 7.27 -11.91 -6.92
N PRO A 14 7.69 -10.68 -6.55
CA PRO A 14 6.75 -9.61 -6.26
C PRO A 14 6.02 -9.17 -7.53
N HIS A 15 4.85 -8.60 -7.36
CA HIS A 15 4.16 -7.85 -8.41
C HIS A 15 5.03 -6.70 -8.90
N GLY A 16 5.67 -5.95 -7.99
CA GLY A 16 6.63 -4.92 -8.34
C GLY A 16 6.03 -3.60 -8.84
N ASN A 17 4.71 -3.53 -9.08
CA ASN A 17 4.04 -2.35 -9.62
C ASN A 17 2.63 -2.11 -9.04
N LEU A 18 2.40 -2.56 -7.81
CA LEU A 18 1.10 -2.43 -7.18
C LEU A 18 0.85 -0.96 -6.79
N LYS A 19 -0.17 -0.31 -7.36
CA LYS A 19 -0.57 1.07 -7.03
C LYS A 19 -2.05 1.24 -7.34
N SER A 20 -2.71 2.27 -6.82
CA SER A 20 -4.15 2.48 -7.03
C SER A 20 -4.55 2.50 -8.50
N SER A 21 -3.78 3.15 -9.36
CA SER A 21 -4.00 3.16 -10.83
C SER A 21 -3.91 1.79 -11.51
N ASN A 22 -3.37 0.77 -10.83
CA ASN A 22 -3.27 -0.61 -11.32
C ASN A 22 -4.25 -1.55 -10.61
N VAL A 23 -5.13 -1.02 -9.76
CA VAL A 23 -6.28 -1.71 -9.19
C VAL A 23 -7.53 -1.24 -9.93
N LEU A 24 -7.95 -2.02 -10.92
CA LEU A 24 -9.14 -1.75 -11.70
C LEU A 24 -10.38 -2.22 -10.94
N LEU A 25 -11.51 -1.58 -11.19
CA LEU A 25 -12.80 -1.97 -10.63
C LEU A 25 -13.65 -2.59 -11.73
N GLY A 26 -14.07 -3.83 -11.51
CA GLY A 26 -15.00 -4.51 -12.40
C GLY A 26 -16.43 -4.01 -12.22
N THR A 27 -17.38 -4.67 -12.91
CA THR A 27 -18.78 -4.21 -12.97
C THR A 27 -19.50 -4.23 -11.63
N ASN A 28 -19.06 -5.05 -10.68
CA ASN A 28 -19.61 -5.15 -9.34
C ASN A 28 -18.66 -4.57 -8.28
N TYR A 29 -17.77 -3.64 -8.68
CA TYR A 29 -16.72 -3.07 -7.83
C TYR A 29 -15.72 -4.09 -7.27
N GLU A 30 -15.62 -5.28 -7.88
CA GLU A 30 -14.58 -6.23 -7.54
C GLU A 30 -13.20 -5.70 -7.98
N PRO A 31 -12.18 -5.74 -7.09
CA PRO A 31 -10.85 -5.25 -7.44
C PRO A 31 -10.12 -6.26 -8.34
N LEU A 32 -9.62 -5.77 -9.48
CA LEU A 32 -8.83 -6.52 -10.45
C LEU A 32 -7.42 -5.92 -10.53
N ILE A 33 -6.42 -6.73 -10.22
CA ILE A 33 -5.01 -6.30 -10.22
C ILE A 33 -4.43 -6.43 -11.63
N ALA A 34 -3.88 -5.34 -12.16
CA ALA A 34 -3.24 -5.27 -13.48
C ALA A 34 -1.72 -5.06 -13.38
N ASP A 35 -0.99 -5.20 -14.50
CA ASP A 35 0.47 -5.01 -14.61
C ASP A 35 1.35 -5.91 -13.73
N TYR A 36 0.85 -7.11 -13.37
CA TYR A 36 1.68 -8.15 -12.76
C TYR A 36 2.74 -8.64 -13.75
N ALA A 37 3.94 -9.00 -13.24
CA ALA A 37 5.07 -9.51 -14.02
C ALA A 37 5.53 -8.56 -15.16
N PHE A 38 5.35 -7.25 -15.00
CA PHE A 38 5.81 -6.26 -15.97
C PHE A 38 7.34 -6.08 -15.96
N TYR A 39 7.99 -6.38 -14.83
CA TYR A 39 9.43 -6.15 -14.65
C TYR A 39 10.35 -6.84 -15.68
N PRO A 40 10.19 -8.13 -16.01
CA PRO A 40 11.04 -8.79 -17.02
C PRO A 40 10.86 -8.24 -18.44
N LEU A 41 9.79 -7.47 -18.70
CA LEU A 41 9.45 -6.94 -20.01
C LEU A 41 10.01 -5.53 -20.26
N ILE A 42 10.61 -4.91 -19.24
CA ILE A 42 11.15 -3.54 -19.31
C ILE A 42 12.66 -3.52 -19.08
N ASN A 43 13.33 -2.55 -19.71
CA ASN A 43 14.75 -2.34 -19.50
C ASN A 43 15.01 -1.96 -18.03
N THR A 44 15.99 -2.60 -17.38
CA THR A 44 16.33 -2.39 -15.96
C THR A 44 16.61 -0.92 -15.62
N THR A 45 17.18 -0.15 -16.54
CA THR A 45 17.41 1.30 -16.36
C THR A 45 16.11 2.12 -16.34
N GLN A 46 15.07 1.65 -17.02
CA GLN A 46 13.74 2.28 -17.04
C GLN A 46 12.85 1.74 -15.91
N ALA A 47 13.12 0.52 -15.42
CA ALA A 47 12.35 -0.12 -14.36
C ALA A 47 12.33 0.69 -13.06
N SER A 48 13.46 1.27 -12.67
CA SER A 48 13.55 2.12 -11.47
C SER A 48 12.74 3.41 -11.55
N GLN A 49 12.44 3.88 -12.76
CA GLN A 49 11.60 5.06 -12.97
C GLN A 49 10.11 4.71 -13.12
N ALA A 50 9.82 3.49 -13.60
CA ALA A 50 8.48 3.07 -14.01
C ALA A 50 7.74 2.27 -12.93
N LEU A 51 8.44 1.44 -12.16
CA LEU A 51 7.81 0.47 -11.25
C LEU A 51 7.71 1.00 -9.83
N PHE A 52 6.53 0.90 -9.24
CA PHE A 52 6.30 1.51 -7.92
C PHE A 52 7.06 0.82 -6.79
N ALA A 53 7.31 -0.49 -6.85
CA ALA A 53 8.05 -1.19 -5.78
C ALA A 53 9.51 -0.71 -5.64
N PHE A 54 10.04 -0.01 -6.66
CA PHE A 54 11.36 0.62 -6.64
C PHE A 54 11.37 1.93 -5.82
N LYS A 55 10.21 2.32 -5.28
CA LYS A 55 10.06 3.44 -4.36
C LYS A 55 9.90 2.98 -2.91
N SER A 56 10.03 1.68 -2.64
CA SER A 56 10.06 1.17 -1.27
C SER A 56 11.33 1.65 -0.54
N PRO A 57 11.26 1.85 0.79
CA PRO A 57 12.42 2.29 1.58
C PRO A 57 13.66 1.40 1.36
N GLU A 58 13.45 0.08 1.31
CA GLU A 58 14.52 -0.89 1.10
C GLU A 58 15.13 -0.84 -0.30
N TYR A 59 14.37 -0.51 -1.33
CA TYR A 59 14.93 -0.33 -2.66
C TYR A 59 15.77 0.95 -2.73
N ILE A 60 15.27 2.04 -2.16
CA ILE A 60 16.00 3.31 -2.11
C ILE A 60 17.35 3.12 -1.39
N GLN A 61 17.35 2.34 -0.31
CA GLN A 61 18.54 2.12 0.51
C GLN A 61 19.48 1.04 -0.04
N TYR A 62 18.95 -0.08 -0.51
CA TYR A 62 19.73 -1.29 -0.84
C TYR A 62 19.58 -1.78 -2.28
N GLN A 63 18.76 -1.12 -3.11
CA GLN A 63 18.44 -1.50 -4.49
C GLN A 63 17.86 -2.91 -4.61
N GLN A 64 17.10 -3.34 -3.60
CA GLN A 64 16.44 -4.65 -3.57
C GLN A 64 14.93 -4.50 -3.57
N VAL A 65 14.27 -5.17 -4.50
CA VAL A 65 12.80 -5.35 -4.49
C VAL A 65 12.50 -6.73 -3.91
N SER A 66 11.50 -6.79 -3.05
CA SER A 66 11.07 -8.05 -2.43
C SER A 66 9.56 -8.13 -2.33
N VAL A 67 9.07 -9.27 -1.86
CA VAL A 67 7.67 -9.44 -1.44
C VAL A 67 7.23 -8.42 -0.39
N LYS A 68 8.15 -7.89 0.43
CA LYS A 68 7.84 -6.81 1.39
C LYS A 68 7.61 -5.46 0.71
N SER A 69 8.14 -5.26 -0.49
CA SER A 69 7.89 -4.04 -1.26
C SER A 69 6.43 -4.00 -1.72
N ASP A 70 5.83 -5.13 -2.10
CA ASP A 70 4.39 -5.20 -2.41
C ASP A 70 3.52 -4.94 -1.16
N VAL A 71 3.96 -5.34 0.03
CA VAL A 71 3.26 -5.00 1.28
C VAL A 71 3.27 -3.50 1.52
N TYR A 72 4.42 -2.85 1.31
CA TYR A 72 4.51 -1.39 1.38
C TYR A 72 3.54 -0.74 0.40
N CYS A 73 3.52 -1.22 -0.84
CA CYS A 73 2.60 -0.72 -1.86
C CYS A 73 1.12 -0.89 -1.48
N LEU A 74 0.74 -2.04 -0.91
CA LEU A 74 -0.60 -2.27 -0.37
C LEU A 74 -0.91 -1.27 0.76
N GLY A 75 0.04 -1.02 1.66
CA GLY A 75 -0.09 -0.04 2.73
C GLY A 75 -0.41 1.35 2.18
N ILE A 76 0.32 1.81 1.17
CA ILE A 76 0.05 3.10 0.50
C ILE A 76 -1.38 3.17 -0.06
N ILE A 77 -1.85 2.11 -0.73
CA ILE A 77 -3.22 2.05 -1.26
C ILE A 77 -4.26 2.15 -0.13
N ILE A 78 -4.05 1.44 0.98
CA ILE A 78 -4.95 1.50 2.15
C ILE A 78 -5.01 2.94 2.69
N LEU A 79 -3.86 3.60 2.86
CA LEU A 79 -3.79 4.97 3.36
C LEU A 79 -4.43 5.96 2.38
N GLU A 80 -4.21 5.80 1.07
CA GLU A 80 -4.84 6.60 0.03
C GLU A 80 -6.37 6.51 0.07
N ILE A 81 -6.92 5.29 0.19
CA ILE A 81 -8.36 5.05 0.25
C ILE A 81 -8.96 5.72 1.49
N LEU A 82 -8.33 5.55 2.66
CA LEU A 82 -8.88 6.06 3.92
C LEU A 82 -8.77 7.57 4.06
N THR A 83 -7.72 8.17 3.52
CA THR A 83 -7.48 9.62 3.65
C THR A 83 -8.06 10.44 2.49
N GLY A 84 -8.40 9.78 1.38
CA GLY A 84 -8.80 10.44 0.13
C GLY A 84 -7.68 11.30 -0.48
N LYS A 85 -6.44 11.15 -0.04
CA LYS A 85 -5.30 11.98 -0.49
C LYS A 85 -4.43 11.23 -1.47
N PHE A 86 -4.01 11.94 -2.51
CA PHE A 86 -3.04 11.43 -3.46
C PHE A 86 -1.64 11.27 -2.79
N PRO A 87 -1.09 10.04 -2.74
CA PRO A 87 0.22 9.79 -2.14
C PRO A 87 1.37 10.41 -2.94
N SER A 88 2.19 11.23 -2.29
CA SER A 88 3.41 11.77 -2.91
C SER A 88 4.40 10.65 -3.27
N GLN A 89 4.33 9.51 -2.59
CA GLN A 89 5.12 8.31 -2.85
C GLN A 89 5.02 7.85 -4.31
N TYR A 90 3.89 8.08 -4.99
CA TYR A 90 3.75 7.70 -6.39
C TYR A 90 4.63 8.53 -7.34
N LEU A 91 5.16 9.68 -6.91
CA LEU A 91 5.88 10.64 -7.74
C LEU A 91 7.41 10.51 -7.59
N ASN A 92 8.14 10.67 -8.69
CA ASN A 92 9.61 10.63 -8.71
C ASN A 92 10.27 11.98 -8.35
N ASN A 93 9.52 13.09 -8.46
CA ASN A 93 10.06 14.44 -8.42
C ASN A 93 9.80 15.17 -7.09
N GLY A 94 9.11 14.51 -6.14
CA GLY A 94 8.69 15.11 -4.86
C GLY A 94 7.78 16.33 -5.00
N LYS A 95 7.20 16.57 -6.19
CA LYS A 95 6.35 17.74 -6.46
C LYS A 95 4.90 17.32 -6.54
N GLY A 96 4.17 17.54 -5.44
CA GLY A 96 2.74 17.26 -5.32
C GLY A 96 2.45 16.02 -4.49
N GLY A 97 1.16 15.81 -4.21
CA GLY A 97 0.69 14.78 -3.28
C GLY A 97 1.00 15.11 -1.81
N ILE A 98 0.52 14.24 -0.92
CA ILE A 98 0.78 14.29 0.52
C ILE A 98 1.62 13.08 0.87
N ASP A 99 2.61 13.26 1.75
CA ASP A 99 3.29 12.13 2.36
C ASP A 99 2.33 11.44 3.34
N VAL A 100 1.49 10.55 2.82
CA VAL A 100 0.45 9.87 3.59
C VAL A 100 1.04 8.98 4.68
N VAL A 101 2.25 8.46 4.48
CA VAL A 101 2.95 7.64 5.49
C VAL A 101 3.33 8.50 6.68
N GLN A 102 4.07 9.58 6.45
CA GLN A 102 4.50 10.47 7.53
C GLN A 102 3.29 11.11 8.23
N TRP A 103 2.30 11.56 7.47
CA TRP A 103 1.12 12.21 8.02
C TRP A 103 0.31 11.28 8.93
N VAL A 104 0.08 10.03 8.51
CA VAL A 104 -0.63 9.03 9.31
C VAL A 104 0.21 8.59 10.52
N GLN A 105 1.53 8.45 10.39
CA GLN A 105 2.40 8.14 11.52
C GLN A 105 2.34 9.23 12.61
N SER A 106 2.36 10.51 12.21
CA SER A 106 2.15 11.64 13.13
C SER A 106 0.81 11.53 13.84
N ALA A 107 -0.28 11.31 13.09
CA ALA A 107 -1.62 11.17 13.67
C ALA A 107 -1.72 10.00 14.67
N ILE A 108 -1.09 8.85 14.39
CA ILE A 108 -1.03 7.72 15.33
C ILE A 108 -0.24 8.12 16.59
N SER A 109 0.87 8.83 16.46
CA SER A 109 1.69 9.26 17.61
C SER A 109 0.96 10.27 18.50
N GLU A 110 0.09 11.08 17.92
CA GLU A 110 -0.70 12.12 18.57
C GLU A 110 -2.09 11.62 19.03
N MET A 111 -2.46 10.38 18.69
CA MET A 111 -3.78 9.78 18.95
C MET A 111 -4.94 10.54 18.26
N THR A 112 -4.68 11.06 17.05
CA THR A 112 -5.61 11.84 16.22
C THR A 112 -5.99 11.11 14.93
N GLU A 113 -5.97 9.77 14.92
CA GLU A 113 -6.17 8.97 13.69
C GLU A 113 -7.51 9.23 12.99
N ALA A 114 -8.55 9.60 13.73
CA ALA A 114 -9.85 9.91 13.15
C ALA A 114 -9.82 11.17 12.26
N GLU A 115 -8.90 12.11 12.51
CA GLU A 115 -8.82 13.39 11.81
C GLU A 115 -8.22 13.27 10.40
N VAL A 116 -7.46 12.22 10.13
CA VAL A 116 -6.86 11.99 8.81
C VAL A 116 -7.79 11.20 7.87
N ILE A 117 -8.87 10.62 8.38
CA ILE A 117 -9.85 9.88 7.59
C ILE A 117 -10.67 10.88 6.77
N ASP A 118 -10.96 10.52 5.51
CA ASP A 118 -11.76 11.36 4.62
C ASP A 118 -13.14 11.67 5.24
N PRO A 119 -13.52 12.95 5.40
CA PRO A 119 -14.81 13.32 5.97
C PRO A 119 -16.02 12.75 5.22
N GLU A 120 -15.94 12.54 3.90
CA GLU A 120 -17.03 11.98 3.10
C GLU A 120 -17.29 10.51 3.45
N ILE A 121 -16.25 9.72 3.74
CA ILE A 121 -16.41 8.32 4.15
C ILE A 121 -16.73 8.20 5.65
N ALA A 122 -16.16 9.08 6.48
CA ALA A 122 -16.41 9.09 7.92
C ALA A 122 -17.86 9.46 8.25
N SER A 123 -18.47 10.35 7.48
CA SER A 123 -19.86 10.79 7.69
C SER A 123 -20.91 9.85 7.11
N SER A 124 -20.54 8.99 6.16
CA SER A 124 -21.46 8.08 5.47
C SER A 124 -21.60 6.71 6.13
N THR A 125 -20.79 6.41 7.16
CA THR A 125 -20.76 5.10 7.83
C THR A 125 -20.68 5.24 9.34
N ASN A 126 -21.24 4.28 10.08
CA ASN A 126 -21.01 4.15 11.54
C ASN A 126 -19.77 3.28 11.83
N SER A 127 -18.78 3.27 10.92
CA SER A 127 -17.67 2.32 10.92
C SER A 127 -16.31 2.99 11.18
N LEU A 128 -16.31 4.13 11.88
CA LEU A 128 -15.09 4.92 12.13
C LEU A 128 -14.02 4.10 12.86
N ASP A 129 -14.41 3.30 13.86
CA ASP A 129 -13.47 2.45 14.61
C ASP A 129 -12.82 1.38 13.72
N GLN A 130 -13.57 0.82 12.76
CA GLN A 130 -13.08 -0.11 11.76
C GLN A 130 -12.11 0.58 10.79
N MET A 131 -12.42 1.81 10.38
CA MET A 131 -11.54 2.61 9.52
C MET A 131 -10.22 2.95 10.22
N VAL A 132 -10.25 3.31 11.51
CA VAL A 132 -9.03 3.54 12.31
C VAL A 132 -8.21 2.25 12.46
N GLN A 133 -8.86 1.09 12.63
CA GLN A 133 -8.15 -0.20 12.62
C GLN A 133 -7.48 -0.47 11.28
N LEU A 134 -8.18 -0.23 10.16
CA LEU A 134 -7.63 -0.39 8.83
C LEU A 134 -6.47 0.60 8.56
N LEU A 135 -6.58 1.83 9.06
CA LEU A 135 -5.53 2.85 8.98
C LEU A 135 -4.24 2.38 9.67
N ARG A 136 -4.36 1.81 10.87
CA ARG A 136 -3.23 1.24 11.62
C ARG A 136 -2.60 0.05 10.92
N ILE A 137 -3.40 -0.78 10.23
CA ILE A 137 -2.87 -1.86 9.38
C ILE A 137 -2.08 -1.27 8.20
N GLY A 138 -2.62 -0.24 7.53
CA GLY A 138 -1.93 0.49 6.46
C GLY A 138 -0.58 1.03 6.93
N ALA A 139 -0.54 1.70 8.08
CA ALA A 139 0.68 2.22 8.69
C ALA A 139 1.71 1.11 9.01
N ALA A 140 1.27 -0.03 9.54
CA ALA A 140 2.14 -1.19 9.79
C ALA A 140 2.67 -1.85 8.51
N CYS A 141 1.93 -1.75 7.40
CA CYS A 141 2.37 -2.19 6.09
C CYS A 141 3.39 -1.23 5.47
N THR A 142 3.37 0.06 5.85
CA THR A 142 4.31 1.08 5.36
C THR A 142 5.54 1.30 6.25
N GLU A 143 5.77 0.42 7.23
CA GLU A 143 6.95 0.51 8.11
C GLU A 143 8.25 0.52 7.29
N SER A 144 9.17 1.42 7.63
CA SER A 144 10.39 1.67 6.87
C SER A 144 11.34 0.47 6.93
N ASN A 145 11.43 -0.17 8.09
CA ASN A 145 12.22 -1.38 8.26
C ASN A 145 11.42 -2.61 7.78
N PRO A 146 11.87 -3.32 6.72
CA PRO A 146 11.17 -4.50 6.19
C PRO A 146 11.02 -5.65 7.20
N GLU A 147 11.91 -5.75 8.18
CA GLU A 147 11.88 -6.81 9.21
C GLU A 147 10.72 -6.61 10.19
N THR A 148 10.40 -5.35 10.53
CA THR A 148 9.27 -5.01 11.41
C THR A 148 7.98 -4.75 10.64
N ARG A 149 8.07 -4.50 9.33
CA ARG A 149 6.92 -4.39 8.43
C ARG A 149 6.11 -5.68 8.45
N LEU A 150 4.79 -5.53 8.50
CA LEU A 150 3.86 -6.66 8.41
C LEU A 150 4.16 -7.50 7.16
N ASP A 151 3.96 -8.81 7.23
CA ASP A 151 3.97 -9.64 6.03
C ASP A 151 2.59 -9.66 5.36
N MET A 152 2.53 -10.07 4.09
CA MET A 152 1.28 -10.06 3.32
C MET A 152 0.19 -10.93 3.94
N LYS A 153 0.53 -12.08 4.53
CA LYS A 153 -0.45 -12.98 5.17
C LYS A 153 -1.01 -12.34 6.44
N GLY A 154 -0.15 -11.72 7.25
CA GLY A 154 -0.53 -10.97 8.43
C GLY A 154 -1.40 -9.76 8.09
N ALA A 155 -1.11 -9.05 7.00
CA ALA A 155 -1.94 -7.95 6.51
C ALA A 155 -3.36 -8.44 6.16
N ILE A 156 -3.46 -9.46 5.31
CA ILE A 156 -4.74 -10.05 4.89
C ILE A 156 -5.53 -10.53 6.11
N TRP A 157 -4.89 -11.30 7.00
CA TRP A 157 -5.54 -11.84 8.19
C TRP A 157 -6.08 -10.74 9.11
N ARG A 158 -5.35 -9.63 9.28
CA ARG A 158 -5.82 -8.51 10.11
C ARG A 158 -6.98 -7.78 9.44
N ILE A 159 -6.93 -7.59 8.13
CA ILE A 159 -8.00 -6.94 7.35
C ILE A 159 -9.30 -7.75 7.41
N GLU A 160 -9.24 -9.07 7.20
CA GLU A 160 -10.41 -9.97 7.22
C GLU A 160 -11.12 -10.04 8.58
N ARG A 161 -10.43 -9.65 9.67
CA ARG A 161 -10.97 -9.65 11.02
C ARG A 161 -11.64 -8.34 11.43
N ILE A 162 -11.55 -7.30 10.62
CA ILE A 162 -12.30 -6.08 10.85
C ILE A 162 -13.78 -6.39 10.60
N GLN A 163 -14.56 -6.43 11.67
CA GLN A 163 -16.00 -6.64 11.60
C GLN A 163 -16.70 -5.30 11.33
N ILE A 164 -17.34 -5.19 10.18
CA ILE A 164 -18.16 -4.04 9.76
C ILE A 164 -19.59 -4.24 10.26
#